data_AF-A0A7C2X3K1-F1
#
_entry.id   AF-A0A7C2X3K1-F1
#
_cell.length_a   1.000
_cell.length_b   1.000
_cell.length_c   1.000
_cell.angle_alpha   90.00
_cell.angle_beta   90.00
_cell.angle_gamma   90.00
#
_symmetry.space_group_name_H-M   'P 1'
#
loop_
_entity.id
_entity.type
_entity.pdbx_description
1 polymer ?
#
loop_
_entity_poly.entity_id
_entity_poly.type
_entity_poly.pdbx_seq_one_letter_code
_entity_poly.pdbx_strand_id
1 'polypeptide(L)'
;MAAKLTLITGPSGSGKSAWCSQFIEAARADGRKVGGVLSRPVLMEGRKVGIDLLDLITGEERRLANPRAPDSQGLMTERWLFDTQTLSWANRVLRDLPSCDLVVIDEFGPLEFSRDEGLQEGMRIVDDHQFPELYVVVRPELLSQALKRWPWAEVLDVS
;
A
#
# COMPACT_ATOMS: atom_id res chain seq x y z
N MET A 1 -14.57 -13.69 14.24
CA MET A 1 -14.44 -14.01 12.80
C MET A 1 -12.96 -14.10 12.48
N ALA A 2 -12.53 -15.02 11.62
CA ALA A 2 -11.14 -15.05 11.16
C ALA A 2 -10.87 -13.85 10.24
N ALA A 3 -9.71 -13.22 10.36
CA ALA A 3 -9.29 -12.16 9.46
C ALA A 3 -9.15 -12.71 8.03
N LYS A 4 -9.56 -11.94 7.03
CA LYS A 4 -9.37 -12.23 5.61
C LYS A 4 -8.30 -11.32 5.03
N LEU A 5 -7.42 -11.87 4.19
CA LEU A 5 -6.39 -11.13 3.49
C LEU A 5 -6.49 -11.40 2.00
N THR A 6 -6.64 -10.33 1.23
CA THR A 6 -6.57 -10.34 -0.22
C THR A 6 -5.29 -9.63 -0.66
N LEU A 7 -4.39 -10.36 -1.32
CA LEU A 7 -3.24 -9.80 -2.01
C LEU A 7 -3.65 -9.36 -3.41
N ILE A 8 -3.58 -8.07 -3.65
CA ILE A 8 -3.85 -7.46 -4.96
C ILE A 8 -2.53 -7.40 -5.72
N THR A 9 -2.46 -8.08 -6.85
CA THR A 9 -1.26 -8.14 -7.70
C THR A 9 -1.58 -7.72 -9.14
N GLY A 10 -0.53 -7.49 -9.92
CA GLY A 10 -0.62 -7.10 -11.32
C GLY A 10 0.55 -6.21 -11.75
N PRO A 11 0.88 -6.12 -13.05
CA PRO A 11 2.00 -5.31 -13.54
C PRO A 11 1.92 -3.83 -13.16
N SER A 12 3.06 -3.12 -13.17
CA SER A 12 3.07 -1.66 -13.01
C SER A 12 2.21 -1.02 -14.12
N GLY A 13 1.28 -0.15 -13.73
CA GLY A 13 0.36 0.49 -14.68
C GLY A 13 -0.89 -0.33 -15.04
N SER A 14 -1.10 -1.53 -14.46
CA SER A 14 -2.29 -2.35 -14.71
C SER A 14 -3.61 -1.81 -14.12
N GLY A 15 -3.55 -0.68 -13.41
CA GLY A 15 -4.74 -0.07 -12.81
C GLY A 15 -5.05 -0.53 -11.38
N LYS A 16 -4.17 -1.27 -10.69
CA LYS A 16 -4.37 -1.67 -9.27
C LYS A 16 -4.84 -0.53 -8.37
N SER A 17 -4.13 0.60 -8.33
CA SER A 17 -4.53 1.74 -7.48
C SER A 17 -5.88 2.33 -7.90
N ALA A 18 -6.26 2.25 -9.18
CA ALA A 18 -7.58 2.67 -9.65
C ALA A 18 -8.67 1.66 -9.22
N TRP A 19 -8.39 0.36 -9.30
CA TRP A 19 -9.26 -0.69 -8.76
C TRP A 19 -9.45 -0.51 -7.24
N CYS A 20 -8.36 -0.32 -6.49
CA CYS A 20 -8.42 -0.06 -5.05
C CYS A 20 -9.27 1.17 -4.74
N SER A 21 -9.12 2.26 -5.52
CA SER A 21 -9.93 3.46 -5.36
C SER A 21 -11.43 3.16 -5.55
N GLN A 22 -11.80 2.45 -6.62
CA GLN A 22 -13.20 2.07 -6.87
C GLN A 22 -13.76 1.14 -5.79
N PHE A 23 -12.96 0.17 -5.36
CA PHE A 23 -13.31 -0.75 -4.29
C PHE A 23 -13.56 -0.03 -2.96
N ILE A 24 -12.68 0.91 -2.59
CA ILE A 24 -12.81 1.73 -1.39
C ILE A 24 -14.09 2.57 -1.44
N GLU A 25 -14.37 3.22 -2.58
CA GLU A 25 -15.57 4.04 -2.73
C GLU A 25 -16.86 3.19 -2.64
N ALA A 26 -16.89 2.02 -3.27
CA ALA A 26 -18.01 1.08 -3.15
C ALA A 26 -18.22 0.63 -1.69
N ALA A 27 -17.14 0.24 -0.99
CA ALA A 27 -17.24 -0.18 0.40
C ALA A 27 -17.73 0.94 1.34
N ARG A 28 -17.29 2.18 1.10
CA ARG A 28 -17.79 3.35 1.85
C ARG A 28 -19.26 3.63 1.55
N ALA A 29 -19.70 3.49 0.29
CA ALA A 29 -21.10 3.64 -0.10
C ALA A 29 -22.00 2.61 0.61
N ASP A 30 -21.46 1.42 0.89
CA ASP A 30 -22.12 0.38 1.69
C ASP A 30 -22.05 0.62 3.22
N GLY A 31 -21.52 1.78 3.65
CA GLY A 31 -21.45 2.17 5.06
C GLY A 31 -20.29 1.55 5.85
N ARG A 32 -19.32 0.92 5.18
CA ARG A 32 -18.16 0.30 5.83
C ARG A 32 -17.11 1.32 6.23
N LYS A 33 -16.48 1.12 7.39
CA LYS A 33 -15.34 1.90 7.87
C LYS A 33 -14.05 1.41 7.19
N VAL A 34 -13.50 2.25 6.33
CA VAL A 34 -12.27 1.97 5.59
C VAL A 34 -11.10 2.75 6.20
N GLY A 35 -10.01 2.04 6.52
CA GLY A 35 -8.76 2.62 6.99
C GLY A 35 -7.56 2.19 6.16
N GLY A 36 -6.38 2.68 6.55
CA GLY A 36 -5.11 2.36 5.91
C GLY A 36 -4.62 3.45 4.97
N VAL A 37 -3.76 3.07 4.03
CA VAL A 37 -3.07 4.00 3.11
C VAL A 37 -3.16 3.53 1.67
N LEU A 38 -3.32 4.48 0.74
CA LEU A 38 -3.43 4.22 -0.69
C LEU A 38 -2.45 5.07 -1.49
N SER A 39 -1.74 4.46 -2.44
CA SER A 39 -0.80 5.20 -3.29
C SER A 39 -1.52 5.78 -4.52
N ARG A 40 -1.26 7.05 -4.80
CA ARG A 40 -1.82 7.79 -5.93
C ARG A 40 -0.72 8.20 -6.91
N PRO A 41 -0.84 7.88 -8.20
CA PRO A 41 0.15 8.33 -9.18
C PRO A 41 -0.01 9.84 -9.42
N VAL A 42 1.10 10.57 -9.30
CA VAL A 42 1.16 11.97 -9.70
C VAL A 42 1.48 12.01 -11.18
N LEU A 43 0.55 12.52 -11.99
CA LEU A 43 0.68 12.58 -13.45
C LEU A 43 0.89 14.02 -13.91
N MET A 44 1.90 14.24 -14.76
CA MET A 44 2.13 15.49 -15.49
C MET A 44 2.26 15.14 -16.96
N GLU A 45 1.42 15.74 -17.80
CA GLU A 45 1.37 15.47 -19.25
C GLU A 45 1.27 13.96 -19.59
N GLY A 46 0.48 13.22 -18.82
CA GLY A 46 0.30 11.76 -19.00
C GLY A 46 1.48 10.90 -18.52
N ARG A 47 2.54 11.49 -17.96
CA ARG A 47 3.69 10.77 -17.39
C ARG A 47 3.62 10.75 -15.88
N LYS A 48 3.94 9.61 -15.27
CA LYS A 48 4.03 9.48 -13.80
C LYS A 48 5.31 10.16 -13.29
N VAL A 49 5.14 11.29 -12.61
CA VAL A 49 6.21 12.13 -12.06
C VAL A 49 6.34 12.03 -10.54
N GLY A 50 5.55 11.15 -9.91
CA GLY A 50 5.61 10.94 -8.47
C GLY A 50 4.59 9.92 -7.99
N ILE A 51 4.66 9.65 -6.70
CA ILE A 51 3.68 8.88 -5.94
C ILE A 51 3.34 9.68 -4.71
N ASP A 52 2.07 9.99 -4.54
CA ASP A 52 1.53 10.49 -3.29
C ASP A 52 0.90 9.34 -2.51
N LEU A 53 0.85 9.45 -1.19
CA LEU A 53 0.26 8.46 -0.29
C LEU A 53 -0.84 9.13 0.53
N LEU A 54 -2.03 8.56 0.42
CA LEU A 54 -3.26 9.05 1.02
C LEU A 54 -3.59 8.25 2.28
N ASP A 55 -3.88 8.93 3.39
CA ASP A 55 -4.55 8.36 4.55
C ASP A 55 -6.05 8.24 4.26
N LEU A 56 -6.58 7.02 4.32
CA LEU A 56 -7.98 6.70 4.01
C LEU A 56 -8.98 7.13 5.08
N ILE A 57 -8.53 7.58 6.25
CA ILE A 57 -9.40 8.08 7.32
C ILE A 57 -9.49 9.60 7.26
N THR A 58 -8.35 10.28 7.27
CA THR A 58 -8.31 11.75 7.34
C THR A 58 -8.42 12.42 5.98
N GLY A 59 -8.06 11.70 4.91
CA GLY A 59 -7.90 12.29 3.58
C GLY A 59 -6.60 13.09 3.41
N GLU A 60 -5.71 13.09 4.41
CA GLU A 60 -4.39 13.72 4.29
C GLU A 60 -3.55 12.98 3.25
N GLU A 61 -2.93 13.74 2.34
CA GLU A 61 -2.11 13.21 1.26
C GLU A 61 -0.71 13.83 1.31
N ARG A 62 0.32 12.99 1.18
CA ARG A 62 1.74 13.41 1.24
C ARG A 62 2.55 12.78 0.11
N ARG A 63 3.55 13.51 -0.39
CA ARG A 63 4.51 12.98 -1.38
C ARG A 63 5.28 11.82 -0.78
N LEU A 64 5.08 10.62 -1.32
CA LEU A 64 5.78 9.41 -0.92
C LEU A 64 7.07 9.22 -1.69
N ALA A 65 7.02 9.42 -3.01
CA ALA A 65 8.19 9.17 -3.84
C ALA A 65 8.27 10.08 -5.06
N ASN A 66 9.52 10.42 -5.41
CA ASN A 66 9.88 11.11 -6.63
C ASN A 66 10.73 10.20 -7.53
N PRO A 67 10.78 10.43 -8.85
CA PRO A 67 11.67 9.71 -9.74
C PRO A 67 13.12 9.80 -9.24
N ARG A 68 13.81 8.67 -9.22
CA ARG A 68 15.23 8.62 -8.86
C ARG A 68 16.07 9.30 -9.94
N ALA A 69 16.95 10.20 -9.53
CA ALA A 69 18.02 10.75 -10.36
C ALA A 69 19.36 10.03 -10.09
N PRO A 70 20.35 10.07 -11.01
CA PRO A 70 21.63 9.38 -10.84
C PRO A 70 22.38 9.73 -9.55
N ASP A 71 22.24 10.95 -9.06
CA ASP A 71 22.88 11.52 -7.87
C ASP A 71 22.00 11.48 -6.61
N SER A 72 20.80 10.90 -6.69
CA SER A 72 19.89 10.77 -5.54
C SER A 72 20.56 10.01 -4.40
N GLN A 73 20.37 10.51 -3.18
CA GLN A 73 20.85 9.90 -1.93
C GLN A 73 19.67 9.60 -1.02
N GLY A 74 19.79 8.55 -0.20
CA GLY A 74 18.76 8.16 0.77
C GLY A 74 17.99 6.90 0.39
N LEU A 75 16.76 6.78 0.91
CA LEU A 75 15.94 5.59 0.73
C LEU A 75 15.39 5.52 -0.69
N MET A 76 15.85 4.55 -1.48
CA MET A 76 15.48 4.44 -2.88
C MET A 76 15.33 2.99 -3.34
N THR A 77 14.57 2.83 -4.42
CA THR A 77 14.50 1.62 -5.25
C THR A 77 15.13 1.89 -6.61
N GLU A 78 14.97 0.97 -7.57
CA GLU A 78 15.44 1.18 -8.95
C GLU A 78 14.88 2.48 -9.56
N ARG A 79 13.59 2.78 -9.32
CA ARG A 79 12.88 3.88 -10.00
C ARG A 79 12.54 5.07 -9.11
N TRP A 80 12.47 4.87 -7.81
CA TRP A 80 11.87 5.83 -6.88
C TRP A 80 12.82 6.19 -5.75
N LEU A 81 12.95 7.49 -5.47
CA LEU A 81 13.51 8.04 -4.24
C LEU A 81 12.34 8.36 -3.30
N PHE A 82 12.36 7.77 -2.11
CA PHE A 82 11.29 7.87 -1.12
C PHE A 82 11.52 8.99 -0.11
N ASP A 83 10.44 9.65 0.27
CA ASP A 83 10.41 10.57 1.38
C ASP A 83 10.28 9.79 2.70
N THR A 84 11.33 9.85 3.52
CA THR A 84 11.40 9.13 4.79
C THR A 84 10.45 9.70 5.85
N GLN A 85 10.11 10.99 5.76
CA GLN A 85 9.14 11.62 6.67
C GLN A 85 7.73 11.16 6.35
N THR A 86 7.39 11.03 5.07
CA THR A 86 6.11 10.47 4.62
C THR A 86 5.99 9.00 5.02
N LEU A 87 7.03 8.19 4.85
CA LEU A 87 7.01 6.80 5.34
C LEU A 87 6.84 6.72 6.87
N SER A 88 7.54 7.58 7.61
CA SER A 88 7.40 7.65 9.07
C SER A 88 5.99 8.08 9.49
N TRP A 89 5.38 9.02 8.76
CA TRP A 89 3.98 9.43 8.96
C TRP A 89 3.01 8.29 8.65
N ALA A 90 3.17 7.60 7.52
CA ALA A 90 2.31 6.50 7.13
C ALA A 90 2.36 5.34 8.12
N ASN A 91 3.54 5.01 8.65
CA ASN A 91 3.64 4.01 9.71
C ASN A 91 2.91 4.45 10.99
N ARG A 92 2.93 5.75 11.36
CA ARG A 92 2.11 6.24 12.48
C ARG A 92 0.61 6.13 12.18
N VAL A 93 0.18 6.53 10.97
CA VAL A 93 -1.22 6.36 10.53
C VAL A 93 -1.66 4.90 10.67
N LEU A 94 -0.84 3.95 10.19
CA LEU A 94 -1.13 2.52 10.27
C LEU A 94 -1.16 2.01 11.72
N ARG A 95 -0.18 2.44 12.54
CA ARG A 95 -0.10 2.06 13.96
C ARG A 95 -1.31 2.53 14.76
N ASP A 96 -1.78 3.74 14.48
CA ASP A 96 -2.84 4.42 15.23
C ASP A 96 -4.23 4.22 14.60
N LEU A 97 -4.38 3.25 13.69
CA LEU A 97 -5.66 2.96 13.05
C LEU A 97 -6.75 2.64 14.10
N PRO A 98 -7.91 3.31 14.04
CA PRO A 98 -9.07 2.94 14.84
C PRO A 98 -9.68 1.63 14.33
N SER A 99 -10.73 1.15 15.01
CA SER A 99 -11.51 0.02 14.50
C SER A 99 -12.08 0.32 13.11
N CYS A 100 -11.65 -0.46 12.12
CA CYS A 100 -12.11 -0.44 10.74
C CYS A 100 -12.69 -1.80 10.34
N ASP A 101 -13.66 -1.79 9.43
CA ASP A 101 -14.23 -3.02 8.86
C ASP A 101 -13.33 -3.59 7.78
N LEU A 102 -12.56 -2.74 7.10
CA LEU A 102 -11.51 -3.12 6.16
C LEU A 102 -10.35 -2.13 6.18
N VAL A 103 -9.16 -2.64 5.91
CA VAL A 103 -7.93 -1.84 5.78
C VAL A 103 -7.25 -2.13 4.46
N VAL A 104 -6.87 -1.07 3.74
CA VAL A 104 -6.11 -1.14 2.50
C VAL A 104 -4.68 -0.66 2.75
N ILE A 105 -3.69 -1.42 2.28
CA ILE A 105 -2.28 -1.04 2.36
C ILE A 105 -1.67 -1.21 0.97
N ASP A 106 -1.39 -0.09 0.31
CA ASP A 106 -0.79 -0.08 -1.03
C ASP A 106 0.75 -0.01 -0.98
N GLU A 107 1.41 -0.52 -2.03
CA GLU A 107 2.86 -0.50 -2.29
C GLU A 107 3.75 -1.37 -1.39
N PHE A 108 3.38 -2.60 -1.04
CA PHE A 108 4.39 -3.53 -0.50
C PHE A 108 5.37 -3.96 -1.60
N GLY A 109 6.62 -3.57 -1.38
CA GLY A 109 7.72 -3.70 -2.31
C GLY A 109 8.98 -4.30 -1.69
N PRO A 110 10.12 -4.16 -2.38
CA PRO A 110 11.39 -4.68 -1.88
C PRO A 110 11.85 -4.01 -0.59
N LEU A 111 11.38 -2.79 -0.30
CA LEU A 111 11.68 -2.12 0.97
C LEU A 111 11.15 -2.93 2.15
N GLU A 112 9.88 -3.32 2.07
CA GLU A 112 9.20 -4.02 3.16
C GLU A 112 9.70 -5.47 3.30
N PHE A 113 9.81 -6.18 2.19
CA PHE A 113 10.07 -7.61 2.18
C PHE A 113 11.55 -7.99 2.28
N SER A 114 12.47 -7.13 1.85
CA SER A 114 13.89 -7.48 1.75
C SER A 114 14.81 -6.60 2.59
N ARG A 115 14.34 -5.44 3.06
CA ARG A 115 15.19 -4.44 3.73
C ARG A 115 14.69 -4.05 5.11
N ASP A 116 13.55 -4.59 5.57
CA ASP A 116 12.88 -4.17 6.81
C ASP A 116 12.68 -2.64 6.90
N GLU A 117 12.42 -2.02 5.75
CA GLU A 117 12.19 -0.58 5.58
C GLU A 117 10.79 -0.32 4.99
N GLY A 118 10.38 0.95 4.85
CA GLY A 118 9.09 1.29 4.25
C GLY A 118 7.90 1.14 5.21
N LEU A 119 6.79 0.55 4.78
CA LEU A 119 5.53 0.42 5.53
C LEU A 119 5.51 -0.79 6.50
N GLN A 120 6.47 -0.85 7.42
CA GLN A 120 6.65 -1.95 8.37
C GLN A 120 5.46 -2.16 9.33
N GLU A 121 4.77 -1.10 9.75
CA GLU A 121 3.54 -1.24 10.55
C GLU A 121 2.42 -1.91 9.76
N GLY A 122 2.41 -1.75 8.43
CA GLY A 122 1.50 -2.47 7.55
C GLY A 122 1.77 -3.97 7.59
N MET A 123 3.04 -4.38 7.51
CA MET A 123 3.43 -5.80 7.62
C MET A 123 2.95 -6.38 8.96
N ARG A 124 3.16 -5.66 10.06
CA ARG A 124 2.74 -6.06 11.40
C ARG A 124 1.23 -6.19 11.53
N ILE A 125 0.45 -5.28 10.93
CA ILE A 125 -1.02 -5.38 10.88
C ILE A 125 -1.48 -6.71 10.27
N VAL A 126 -0.83 -7.12 9.19
CA VAL A 126 -1.16 -8.36 8.49
C VAL A 126 -0.73 -9.59 9.31
N ASP A 127 0.48 -9.58 9.84
CA ASP A 127 1.01 -10.68 10.66
C ASP A 127 0.19 -10.92 11.93
N ASP A 128 -0.24 -9.84 12.58
CA ASP A 128 -1.00 -9.88 13.84
C ASP A 128 -2.52 -10.06 13.63
N HIS A 129 -2.99 -10.14 12.37
CA HIS A 129 -4.41 -10.27 12.01
C HIS A 129 -5.32 -9.20 12.67
N GLN A 130 -4.87 -7.94 12.72
CA GLN A 130 -5.51 -6.90 13.54
C GLN A 130 -6.90 -6.46 13.05
N PHE A 131 -7.20 -6.65 11.77
CA PHE A 131 -8.46 -6.21 11.16
C PHE A 131 -9.23 -7.35 10.50
N PRO A 132 -10.57 -7.26 10.41
CA PRO A 132 -11.41 -8.31 9.83
C PRO A 132 -11.11 -8.58 8.35
N GLU A 133 -10.85 -7.53 7.58
CA GLU A 133 -10.54 -7.61 6.14
C GLU A 133 -9.34 -6.73 5.80
N LEU A 134 -8.35 -7.33 5.14
CA LEU A 134 -7.10 -6.70 4.74
C LEU A 134 -6.94 -6.83 3.22
N TYR A 135 -6.65 -5.70 2.57
CA TYR A 135 -6.35 -5.64 1.14
C TYR A 135 -4.97 -5.05 0.96
N VAL A 136 -4.04 -5.87 0.47
CA VAL A 136 -2.62 -5.49 0.40
C VAL A 136 -2.17 -5.55 -1.04
N VAL A 137 -1.66 -4.44 -1.57
CA VAL A 137 -1.11 -4.42 -2.92
C VAL A 137 0.34 -4.88 -2.89
N VAL A 138 0.65 -5.96 -3.63
CA VAL A 138 1.98 -6.56 -3.70
C VAL A 138 2.46 -6.56 -5.15
N ARG A 139 3.74 -6.25 -5.36
CA ARG A 139 4.35 -6.36 -6.70
C ARG A 139 4.40 -7.83 -7.15
N PRO A 140 4.11 -8.14 -8.43
CA PRO A 140 4.06 -9.53 -8.91
C PRO A 140 5.30 -10.36 -8.57
N GLU A 141 6.49 -9.76 -8.67
CA GLU A 141 7.77 -10.39 -8.36
C GLU A 141 7.94 -10.76 -6.88
N LEU A 142 7.15 -10.16 -5.98
CA LEU A 142 7.16 -10.44 -4.54
C LEU A 142 6.00 -11.31 -4.08
N LEU A 143 5.06 -11.66 -4.97
CA LEU A 143 3.87 -12.44 -4.60
C LEU A 143 4.25 -13.79 -3.96
N SER A 144 5.27 -14.47 -4.51
CA SER A 144 5.76 -15.73 -3.94
C SER A 144 6.31 -15.56 -2.52
N GLN A 145 6.92 -14.42 -2.21
CA GLN A 145 7.42 -14.12 -0.87
C GLN A 145 6.28 -13.76 0.08
N ALA A 146 5.30 -12.98 -0.40
CA ALA A 146 4.09 -12.65 0.35
C ALA A 146 3.28 -13.90 0.72
N LEU A 147 3.06 -14.84 -0.20
CA LEU A 147 2.35 -16.09 0.07
C LEU A 147 3.11 -17.04 1.00
N LYS A 148 4.44 -16.99 1.02
CA LYS A 148 5.23 -17.72 2.04
C LYS A 148 5.03 -17.14 3.43
N ARG A 149 4.92 -15.81 3.55
CA ARG A 149 4.68 -15.12 4.84
C ARG A 149 3.23 -15.26 5.29
N TRP A 150 2.29 -15.13 4.36
CA TRP A 150 0.85 -15.17 4.59
C TRP A 150 0.20 -16.29 3.76
N PRO A 151 0.38 -17.56 4.16
CA PRO A 151 -0.15 -18.71 3.41
C PRO A 151 -1.68 -18.80 3.41
N TRP A 152 -2.34 -17.97 4.21
CA TRP A 152 -3.80 -17.86 4.33
C TRP A 152 -4.39 -16.76 3.43
N ALA A 153 -3.57 -16.09 2.63
CA ALA A 153 -4.01 -15.03 1.75
C ALA A 153 -4.69 -15.57 0.49
N GLU A 154 -5.76 -14.90 0.06
CA GLU A 154 -6.31 -15.04 -1.28
C GLU A 154 -5.62 -14.06 -2.23
N VAL A 155 -5.49 -14.43 -3.51
CA VAL A 155 -4.85 -13.58 -4.52
C VAL A 155 -5.90 -13.05 -5.48
N LEU A 156 -5.88 -11.73 -5.70
CA LEU A 156 -6.63 -11.04 -6.74
C LEU A 156 -5.64 -10.45 -7.76
N ASP A 157 -5.65 -10.99 -8.98
CA ASP A 157 -4.86 -10.44 -10.08
C ASP A 157 -5.68 -9.41 -10.87
N VAL A 158 -5.14 -8.20 -11.01
CA VAL A 158 -5.76 -7.04 -11.68
C VAL A 158 -4.99 -6.74 -12.98
N SER A 159 -4.77 -7.76 -13.79
CA SER A 159 -4.09 -7.72 -15.10
C SER A 159 -5.06 -7.78 -16.27
#